data_AF-A0A4Q1ZV39-F1
#
_entry.id   AF-A0A4Q1ZV39-F1
#
_cell.length_a   1.000
_cell.length_b   1.000
_cell.length_c   1.000
_cell.angle_alpha   90.00
_cell.angle_beta   90.00
_cell.angle_gamma   90.00
#
_symmetry.space_group_name_H-M   'P 1'
#
loop_
_entity.id
_entity.type
_entity.pdbx_description
1 polymer ?
#
loop_
_entity_poly.entity_id
_entity_poly.type
_entity_poly.pdbx_seq_one_letter_code
_entity_poly.pdbx_strand_id
1 'polypeptide(L)'
;MGVALKFNTGDTVELQLDKHDPSSKYRTVIESVEGDKVFEVFAPIHSGKVVLIGNGNIITVVFSQLNKATSRYEIFSFKARLESKENREGVALIKLLRISDFKKTQRRDFYRLNFVKEMELSTSLDGTGKIEVLSRDISAGGMRCVTTKRVKPGEKVIIHIVLVPKEPIDIIADVVSCDNMPDSMLRYDLRLRFNNLSKSQQTKLIRQINGVQAEYLKKLANKDYESHMEHILPNLSEEKLVRYNADVKFSIRLGYLMAINWILCFVIFILIVIARPVNEYPVARFFNIYTRTGWSPQALNVAIGVSVGTIILSILGLTIDRLRFAGRKPVNMTFVVCGSFALLAILICVTLYATVLNV
;
A
#
# COMPACT_ATOMS: atom_id res chain seq x y z
N MET A 1 13.54 -29.83 -12.14
CA MET A 1 14.59 -29.01 -11.51
C MET A 1 14.02 -28.37 -10.26
N GLY A 2 14.58 -28.68 -9.09
CA GLY A 2 14.09 -28.12 -7.81
C GLY A 2 14.32 -26.62 -7.77
N VAL A 3 13.30 -25.87 -7.34
CA VAL A 3 13.44 -24.43 -7.06
C VAL A 3 14.40 -24.29 -5.89
N ALA A 4 15.53 -23.59 -6.08
CA ALA A 4 16.42 -23.23 -4.99
C ALA A 4 15.64 -22.33 -4.01
N LEU A 5 15.32 -22.87 -2.84
CA LEU A 5 14.61 -22.12 -1.80
C LEU A 5 15.57 -21.10 -1.22
N LYS A 6 15.20 -19.82 -1.32
CA LYS A 6 16.01 -18.70 -0.84
C LYS A 6 15.09 -17.64 -0.27
N PHE A 7 15.42 -17.14 0.91
CA PHE A 7 14.89 -15.91 1.47
C PHE A 7 15.99 -14.84 1.42
N ASN A 8 15.62 -13.60 1.13
CA ASN A 8 16.53 -12.49 0.90
C ASN A 8 16.29 -11.35 1.89
N THR A 9 17.25 -10.42 1.98
CA THR A 9 17.05 -9.13 2.65
C THR A 9 15.80 -8.43 2.13
N GLY A 10 15.00 -7.89 3.04
CA GLY A 10 13.72 -7.24 2.77
C GLY A 10 12.52 -8.20 2.73
N ASP A 11 12.73 -9.51 2.72
CA ASP A 11 11.61 -10.46 2.77
C ASP A 11 10.91 -10.40 4.13
N THR A 12 9.58 -10.40 4.09
CA THR A 12 8.75 -10.48 5.29
C THR A 12 8.64 -11.94 5.75
N VAL A 13 8.92 -12.17 7.03
CA VAL A 13 8.82 -13.48 7.67
C VAL A 13 7.93 -13.45 8.90
N GLU A 14 7.42 -14.60 9.28
CA GLU A 14 6.65 -14.80 10.51
C GLU A 14 7.46 -15.67 11.45
N LEU A 15 7.76 -15.14 12.64
CA LEU A 15 8.39 -15.87 13.74
C LEU A 15 7.29 -16.46 14.61
N GLN A 16 7.27 -17.78 14.73
CA GLN A 16 6.40 -18.51 15.63
C GLN A 16 7.22 -19.04 16.81
N LEU A 17 7.00 -18.47 18.00
CA LEU A 17 7.75 -18.82 19.21
C LEU A 17 7.29 -20.15 19.79
N ASP A 18 5.98 -20.40 19.78
CA ASP A 18 5.38 -21.67 20.18
C ASP A 18 4.52 -22.23 19.05
N LYS A 19 4.73 -23.50 18.73
CA LYS A 19 3.96 -24.21 17.71
C LYS A 19 2.50 -24.39 18.12
N HIS A 20 2.22 -24.50 19.43
CA HIS A 20 0.91 -24.80 19.98
C HIS A 20 0.08 -23.55 20.29
N ASP A 21 0.72 -22.39 20.42
CA ASP A 21 0.04 -21.12 20.62
C ASP A 21 -0.03 -20.28 19.33
N PRO A 22 -1.22 -20.13 18.71
CA PRO A 22 -1.40 -19.29 17.52
C PRO A 22 -1.11 -17.81 17.76
N SER A 23 -1.20 -17.33 19.00
CA SER A 23 -0.95 -15.93 19.38
C SER A 23 0.54 -15.58 19.46
N SER A 24 1.41 -16.60 19.49
CA SER A 24 2.87 -16.45 19.51
C SER A 24 3.51 -16.18 18.14
N LYS A 25 2.73 -15.66 17.18
CA LYS A 25 3.15 -15.39 15.81
C LYS A 25 3.41 -13.91 15.59
N TYR A 26 4.63 -13.57 15.19
CA TYR A 26 5.06 -12.20 15.01
C TYR A 26 5.63 -12.01 13.61
N ARG A 27 5.12 -11.01 12.90
CA ARG A 27 5.65 -10.64 11.59
C ARG A 27 6.84 -9.71 11.76
N THR A 28 7.91 -9.98 11.03
CA THR A 28 9.12 -9.17 10.97
C THR A 28 9.71 -9.18 9.55
N VAL A 29 10.79 -8.42 9.35
CA VAL A 29 11.50 -8.31 8.08
C VAL A 29 12.95 -8.77 8.30
N ILE A 30 13.49 -9.45 7.29
CA ILE A 30 14.91 -9.84 7.24
C ILE A 30 15.74 -8.61 6.89
N GLU A 31 16.69 -8.28 7.75
CA GLU A 31 17.63 -7.18 7.54
C GLU A 31 18.84 -7.65 6.75
N SER A 32 19.45 -8.75 7.16
CA SER A 32 20.65 -9.28 6.52
C SER A 32 20.63 -10.80 6.48
N VAL A 33 21.30 -11.36 5.48
CA VAL A 33 21.48 -12.81 5.32
C VAL A 33 22.97 -13.07 5.11
N GLU A 34 23.58 -13.83 6.02
CA GLU A 34 24.97 -14.27 5.97
C GLU A 34 25.02 -15.73 5.49
N GLY A 35 25.29 -15.92 4.20
CA GLY A 35 25.29 -17.25 3.57
C GLY A 35 23.89 -17.88 3.51
N ASP A 36 23.79 -19.18 3.83
CA ASP A 36 22.54 -19.96 3.69
C ASP A 36 21.89 -20.36 5.03
N LYS A 37 22.51 -19.95 6.15
CA LYS A 37 22.12 -20.41 7.49
C LYS A 37 21.95 -19.31 8.51
N VAL A 38 22.71 -18.23 8.42
CA VAL A 38 22.68 -17.16 9.41
C VAL A 38 21.97 -15.95 8.83
N PHE A 39 21.08 -15.35 9.60
CA PHE A 39 20.32 -14.18 9.15
C PHE A 39 19.88 -13.32 10.34
N GLU A 40 19.74 -12.03 10.09
CA GLU A 40 19.28 -11.05 11.06
C GLU A 40 17.86 -10.59 10.70
N VAL A 41 17.03 -10.44 11.72
CA VAL A 41 15.68 -9.91 11.60
C VAL A 41 15.47 -8.80 12.61
N PHE A 42 14.55 -7.88 12.32
CA PHE A 42 14.09 -6.96 13.36
C PHE A 42 13.43 -7.73 14.50
N ALA A 43 13.72 -7.32 15.74
CA ALA A 43 13.08 -7.91 16.89
C ALA A 43 11.56 -7.70 16.81
N PRO A 44 10.74 -8.75 17.00
CA PRO A 44 9.31 -8.65 16.84
C PRO A 44 8.71 -7.64 17.83
N ILE A 45 7.77 -6.82 17.38
CA ILE A 45 7.10 -5.81 18.20
C ILE A 45 5.63 -6.20 18.35
N HIS A 46 5.14 -6.26 19.58
CA HIS A 46 3.73 -6.51 19.89
C HIS A 46 3.22 -5.41 20.83
N SER A 47 2.15 -4.73 20.43
CA SER A 47 1.56 -3.62 21.19
C SER A 47 2.58 -2.54 21.62
N GLY A 48 3.50 -2.18 20.70
CA GLY A 48 4.54 -1.18 20.93
C GLY A 48 5.71 -1.63 21.80
N LYS A 49 5.75 -2.90 22.23
CA LYS A 49 6.85 -3.46 23.02
C LYS A 49 7.62 -4.51 22.23
N VAL A 50 8.94 -4.50 22.35
CA VAL A 50 9.80 -5.55 21.77
C VAL A 50 9.53 -6.85 22.51
N VAL A 51 9.22 -7.90 21.75
CA VAL A 51 8.99 -9.25 22.27
C VAL A 51 10.35 -9.87 22.60
N LEU A 52 10.52 -10.26 23.87
CA LEU A 52 11.76 -10.85 24.35
C LEU A 52 11.79 -12.36 24.04
N ILE A 53 12.76 -12.78 23.25
CA ILE A 53 13.00 -14.21 22.93
C ILE A 53 14.27 -14.66 23.65
N GLY A 54 14.29 -15.76 24.40
CA GLY A 54 15.50 -16.22 25.09
C GLY A 54 16.64 -16.59 24.13
N ASN A 55 17.90 -16.39 24.54
CA ASN A 55 19.05 -16.91 23.78
C ASN A 55 19.01 -18.43 23.77
N GLY A 56 19.34 -19.04 22.63
CA GLY A 56 19.24 -20.49 22.43
C GLY A 56 17.83 -21.00 22.15
N ASN A 57 16.79 -20.17 22.26
CA ASN A 57 15.42 -20.61 21.94
C ASN A 57 15.32 -21.03 20.47
N ILE A 58 14.60 -22.11 20.23
CA ILE A 58 14.29 -22.60 18.90
C ILE A 58 12.92 -22.04 18.51
N ILE A 59 12.89 -21.31 17.40
CA ILE A 59 11.68 -20.71 16.84
C ILE A 59 11.40 -21.31 15.45
N THR A 60 10.13 -21.30 15.04
CA THR A 60 9.76 -21.66 13.68
C THR A 60 9.65 -20.40 12.84
N VAL A 61 10.46 -20.30 11.80
CA VAL A 61 10.41 -19.20 10.84
C VAL A 61 9.57 -19.63 9.65
N VAL A 62 8.62 -18.80 9.25
CA VAL A 62 7.73 -19.06 8.12
C VAL A 62 7.76 -17.92 7.12
N PHE A 63 7.91 -18.25 5.85
CA PHE A 63 8.01 -17.27 4.77
C PHE A 63 7.28 -17.77 3.53
N SER A 64 6.98 -16.85 2.61
CA SER A 64 6.34 -17.15 1.33
C SER A 64 7.29 -16.87 0.18
N GLN A 65 7.41 -17.81 -0.76
CA GLN A 65 8.24 -17.64 -1.96
C GLN A 65 7.40 -17.83 -3.22
N LEU A 66 7.57 -16.95 -4.21
CA LEU A 66 6.92 -17.07 -5.51
C LEU A 66 7.54 -18.22 -6.29
N ASN A 67 6.74 -19.24 -6.60
CA ASN A 67 7.13 -20.30 -7.50
C ASN A 67 6.94 -19.80 -8.95
N LYS A 68 8.05 -19.52 -9.64
CA LYS A 68 8.05 -18.96 -11.01
C LYS A 68 7.34 -19.85 -12.04
N ALA A 69 7.33 -21.17 -11.86
CA ALA A 69 6.71 -22.09 -12.81
C ALA A 69 5.18 -22.08 -12.71
N THR A 70 4.65 -21.86 -11.50
CA THR A 70 3.19 -21.85 -11.25
C THR A 70 2.62 -20.46 -11.08
N SER A 71 3.49 -19.43 -11.02
CA SER A 71 3.14 -18.05 -10.65
C SER A 71 2.35 -17.95 -9.35
N ARG A 72 2.59 -18.86 -8.40
CA ARG A 72 1.90 -18.93 -7.11
C ARG A 72 2.89 -18.83 -5.96
N TYR A 73 2.47 -18.15 -4.88
CA TYR A 73 3.24 -18.13 -3.64
C TYR A 73 3.04 -19.44 -2.88
N GLU A 74 4.17 -20.06 -2.53
CA GLU A 74 4.23 -21.26 -1.70
C GLU A 74 4.79 -20.89 -0.32
N ILE A 75 4.27 -21.50 0.73
CA ILE A 75 4.67 -21.21 2.11
C ILE A 75 5.64 -22.29 2.58
N PHE A 76 6.78 -21.84 3.13
CA PHE A 76 7.83 -22.70 3.65
C PHE A 76 8.12 -22.35 5.10
N SER A 77 8.47 -23.35 5.90
CA SER A 77 8.90 -23.16 7.28
C SER A 77 10.20 -23.89 7.56
N PHE A 78 10.97 -23.39 8.54
CA PHE A 78 12.15 -24.06 9.07
C PHE A 78 12.35 -23.67 10.53
N LYS A 79 13.16 -24.43 11.26
CA LYS A 79 13.56 -24.12 12.63
C LYS A 79 14.83 -23.29 12.63
N ALA A 80 14.85 -22.25 13.45
CA ALA A 80 16.02 -21.43 13.71
C ALA A 80 16.28 -21.31 15.21
N ARG A 81 17.54 -21.23 15.60
CA ARG A 81 17.97 -20.95 16.96
C ARG A 81 18.39 -19.49 17.08
N LEU A 82 17.98 -18.83 18.15
CA LEU A 82 18.47 -17.49 18.49
C LEU A 82 19.91 -17.56 18.98
N GLU A 83 20.83 -16.88 18.28
CA GLU A 83 22.25 -16.81 18.66
C GLU A 83 22.54 -15.57 19.50
N SER A 84 22.17 -14.40 19.00
CA SER A 84 22.42 -13.13 19.66
C SER A 84 21.30 -12.13 19.44
N LYS A 85 21.32 -11.06 20.25
CA LYS A 85 20.49 -9.88 20.09
C LYS A 85 21.41 -8.68 20.07
N GLU A 86 21.13 -7.77 19.16
CA GLU A 86 21.91 -6.56 19.00
C GLU A 86 20.98 -5.35 19.00
N ASN A 87 21.51 -4.21 19.40
CA ASN A 87 20.84 -2.93 19.20
C ASN A 87 21.75 -2.07 18.33
N ARG A 88 21.34 -1.86 17.08
CA ARG A 88 22.08 -1.07 16.10
C ARG A 88 21.33 0.23 15.90
N GLU A 89 21.90 1.34 16.35
CA GLU A 89 21.33 2.69 16.17
C GLU A 89 19.89 2.84 16.71
N GLY A 90 19.57 2.17 17.82
CA GLY A 90 18.23 2.21 18.43
C GLY A 90 17.26 1.17 17.86
N VAL A 91 17.70 0.35 16.90
CA VAL A 91 16.91 -0.73 16.32
C VAL A 91 17.33 -2.07 16.92
N ALA A 92 16.39 -2.74 17.58
CA ALA A 92 16.61 -4.07 18.12
C ALA A 92 16.59 -5.12 17.01
N LEU A 93 17.69 -5.88 16.88
CA LEU A 93 17.90 -6.95 15.91
C LEU A 93 18.10 -8.28 16.64
N ILE A 94 17.74 -9.36 15.96
CA ILE A 94 17.93 -10.72 16.44
C ILE A 94 18.67 -11.52 15.37
N LYS A 95 19.78 -12.14 15.75
CA LYS A 95 20.56 -13.03 14.90
C LYS A 95 20.08 -14.47 15.08
N LEU A 96 19.74 -15.11 13.97
CA LEU A 96 19.14 -16.43 13.91
C LEU A 96 19.99 -17.38 13.07
N LEU A 97 20.21 -18.58 13.60
CA LEU A 97 20.85 -19.69 12.89
C LEU A 97 19.80 -20.72 12.47
N ARG A 98 19.64 -20.97 11.18
CA ARG A 98 18.82 -22.06 10.64
C ARG A 98 19.43 -23.40 11.01
N ILE A 99 18.63 -24.24 11.69
CA ILE A 99 19.02 -25.57 12.18
C ILE A 99 18.25 -26.71 11.52
N SER A 100 17.29 -26.43 10.65
CA SER A 100 16.57 -27.45 9.88
C SER A 100 16.47 -27.10 8.40
N ASP A 101 16.13 -28.12 7.61
CA ASP A 101 15.75 -27.92 6.22
C ASP A 101 14.40 -27.23 6.08
N PHE A 102 14.17 -26.70 4.88
CA PHE A 102 12.91 -26.09 4.51
C PHE A 102 11.81 -27.15 4.38
N LYS A 103 10.67 -26.88 5.01
CA LYS A 103 9.47 -27.70 4.93
C LYS A 103 8.34 -26.90 4.29
N LYS A 104 7.83 -27.37 3.16
CA LYS A 104 6.59 -26.84 2.58
C LYS A 104 5.45 -27.01 3.58
N THR A 105 4.75 -25.92 3.87
CA THR A 105 3.70 -25.88 4.89
C THR A 105 2.39 -25.45 4.26
N GLN A 106 1.38 -26.32 4.31
CA GLN A 106 0.01 -25.94 3.93
C GLN A 106 -0.73 -25.45 5.18
N ARG A 107 -1.09 -24.16 5.19
CA ARG A 107 -1.80 -23.51 6.32
C ARG A 107 -3.32 -23.40 6.10
N ARG A 108 -3.81 -23.80 4.92
CA ARG A 108 -5.22 -23.65 4.54
C ARG A 108 -5.82 -25.03 4.33
N ASP A 109 -6.88 -25.29 5.09
CA ASP A 109 -7.67 -26.53 4.96
C ASP A 109 -8.59 -26.48 3.74
N PHE A 110 -8.91 -25.26 3.27
CA PHE A 110 -9.81 -25.03 2.15
C PHE A 110 -9.17 -24.18 1.05
N TYR A 111 -9.47 -24.54 -0.20
CA TYR A 111 -9.15 -23.73 -1.35
C TYR A 111 -9.87 -22.38 -1.29
N ARG A 112 -9.21 -21.32 -1.75
CA ARG A 112 -9.77 -19.97 -1.88
C ARG A 112 -9.97 -19.66 -3.35
N LEU A 113 -11.20 -19.43 -3.74
CA LEU A 113 -11.58 -18.93 -5.04
C LEU A 113 -11.50 -17.41 -5.01
N ASN A 114 -10.69 -16.83 -5.90
CA ASN A 114 -10.76 -15.40 -6.19
C ASN A 114 -12.12 -15.14 -6.85
N PHE A 115 -12.97 -14.39 -6.18
CA PHE A 115 -14.35 -14.15 -6.57
C PHE A 115 -14.66 -12.71 -6.21
N VAL A 116 -14.92 -11.91 -7.24
CA VAL A 116 -15.21 -10.49 -7.10
C VAL A 116 -16.67 -10.28 -7.47
N LYS A 117 -17.49 -10.07 -6.45
CA LYS A 117 -18.93 -9.84 -6.59
C LYS A 117 -19.43 -8.93 -5.48
N GLU A 118 -20.31 -8.01 -5.83
CA GLU A 118 -21.04 -7.19 -4.89
C GLU A 118 -22.04 -8.06 -4.11
N MET A 119 -22.06 -7.88 -2.80
CA MET A 119 -22.88 -8.65 -1.88
C MET A 119 -23.35 -7.77 -0.73
N GLU A 120 -24.35 -8.26 0.00
CA GLU A 120 -24.84 -7.62 1.22
C GLU A 120 -24.44 -8.44 2.44
N LEU A 121 -24.06 -7.72 3.49
CA LEU A 121 -23.76 -8.27 4.80
C LEU A 121 -24.62 -7.55 5.84
N SER A 122 -25.28 -8.32 6.70
CA SER A 122 -26.10 -7.80 7.79
C SER A 122 -25.28 -7.80 9.08
N THR A 123 -25.11 -6.62 9.68
CA THR A 123 -24.33 -6.45 10.91
C THR A 123 -25.06 -6.92 12.17
N SER A 124 -26.39 -6.99 12.11
CA SER A 124 -27.19 -7.59 13.16
C SER A 124 -27.72 -8.96 12.74
N LEU A 125 -27.84 -9.86 13.72
CA LEU A 125 -28.35 -11.23 13.53
C LEU A 125 -29.85 -11.27 13.22
N ASP A 126 -30.57 -10.17 13.46
CA ASP A 126 -31.96 -9.98 13.03
C ASP A 126 -32.09 -9.52 11.57
N GLY A 127 -30.97 -9.40 10.84
CA GLY A 127 -30.94 -8.95 9.44
C GLY A 127 -30.99 -7.43 9.27
N THR A 128 -30.98 -6.65 10.36
CA THR A 128 -30.90 -5.19 10.30
C THR A 128 -29.46 -4.70 10.12
N GLY A 129 -29.30 -3.47 9.61
CA GLY A 129 -27.97 -2.87 9.42
C GLY A 129 -27.19 -3.48 8.26
N LYS A 130 -27.74 -3.39 7.05
CA LYS A 130 -27.09 -3.86 5.82
C LYS A 130 -25.88 -3.01 5.41
N ILE A 131 -24.84 -3.69 4.98
CA ILE A 131 -23.61 -3.10 4.46
C ILE A 131 -23.31 -3.75 3.12
N GLU A 132 -23.11 -2.91 2.10
CA GLU A 132 -22.59 -3.34 0.81
C GLU A 132 -21.10 -3.67 0.93
N VAL A 133 -20.74 -4.83 0.39
CA VAL A 133 -19.37 -5.32 0.37
C VAL A 133 -19.03 -5.85 -1.01
N LEU A 134 -17.77 -5.67 -1.42
CA LEU A 134 -17.23 -6.30 -2.62
C LEU A 134 -16.33 -7.46 -2.19
N SER A 135 -16.64 -8.69 -2.60
CA SER A 135 -15.75 -9.83 -2.33
C SER A 135 -14.43 -9.71 -3.08
N ARG A 136 -13.39 -10.31 -2.49
CA ARG A 136 -12.09 -10.54 -3.12
C ARG A 136 -11.82 -12.02 -3.30
N ASP A 137 -12.05 -12.79 -2.24
CA ASP A 137 -11.89 -14.24 -2.24
C ASP A 137 -12.87 -14.91 -1.27
N ILE A 138 -13.23 -16.16 -1.57
CA ILE A 138 -14.10 -17.01 -0.75
C ILE A 138 -13.52 -18.42 -0.63
N SER A 139 -13.66 -19.02 0.55
CA SER A 139 -13.36 -20.43 0.83
C SER A 139 -14.46 -21.05 1.69
N ALA A 140 -14.41 -22.35 1.91
CA ALA A 140 -15.35 -23.01 2.82
C ALA A 140 -15.15 -22.65 4.31
N GLY A 141 -14.04 -21.98 4.66
CA GLY A 141 -13.77 -21.54 6.04
C GLY A 141 -13.96 -20.04 6.30
N GLY A 142 -14.22 -19.25 5.25
CA GLY A 142 -14.30 -17.80 5.38
C GLY A 142 -14.07 -17.08 4.08
N MET A 143 -14.05 -15.75 4.15
CA MET A 143 -14.09 -14.89 2.99
C MET A 143 -13.42 -13.53 3.28
N ARG A 144 -12.89 -12.91 2.23
CA ARG A 144 -12.33 -11.56 2.27
C ARG A 144 -13.18 -10.62 1.43
N CYS A 145 -13.49 -9.46 2.00
CA CYS A 145 -14.28 -8.42 1.37
C CYS A 145 -13.64 -7.05 1.58
N VAL A 146 -14.11 -6.08 0.81
CA VAL A 146 -13.82 -4.66 1.03
C VAL A 146 -15.10 -3.87 1.15
N THR A 147 -15.10 -2.83 1.98
CA THR A 147 -16.29 -2.04 2.28
C THR A 147 -15.94 -0.59 2.65
N THR A 148 -16.92 0.30 2.60
CA THR A 148 -16.79 1.70 3.04
C THR A 148 -17.03 1.88 4.54
N LYS A 149 -17.65 0.89 5.20
CA LYS A 149 -18.01 0.96 6.62
C LYS A 149 -17.11 0.09 7.48
N ARG A 150 -16.70 0.60 8.63
CA ARG A 150 -15.90 -0.16 9.59
C ARG A 150 -16.82 -1.10 10.38
N VAL A 151 -16.41 -2.36 10.50
CA VAL A 151 -17.07 -3.38 11.33
C VAL A 151 -16.12 -3.81 12.43
N LYS A 152 -16.61 -4.04 13.65
CA LYS A 152 -15.73 -4.33 14.78
C LYS A 152 -15.22 -5.78 14.71
N PRO A 153 -13.91 -6.03 14.89
CA PRO A 153 -13.41 -7.40 15.08
C PRO A 153 -14.11 -8.09 16.26
N GLY A 154 -14.46 -9.37 16.09
CA GLY A 154 -15.23 -10.18 17.05
C GLY A 154 -16.75 -10.09 16.88
N GLU A 155 -17.26 -9.16 16.07
CA GLU A 155 -18.70 -9.04 15.79
C GLU A 155 -19.18 -10.19 14.90
N LYS A 156 -20.45 -10.61 15.10
CA LYS A 156 -21.09 -11.64 14.28
C LYS A 156 -21.94 -10.98 13.21
N VAL A 157 -21.83 -11.50 12.00
CA VAL A 157 -22.51 -10.96 10.82
C VAL A 157 -23.17 -12.07 10.04
N ILE A 158 -24.26 -11.76 9.35
CA ILE A 158 -24.90 -12.68 8.41
C ILE A 158 -24.50 -12.29 7.01
N ILE A 159 -24.05 -13.25 6.23
CA ILE A 159 -23.78 -13.06 4.81
C ILE A 159 -24.68 -13.93 3.94
N HIS A 160 -25.26 -13.28 2.92
CA HIS A 160 -26.03 -13.91 1.87
C HIS A 160 -25.14 -14.20 0.66
N ILE A 161 -24.65 -15.43 0.54
CA ILE A 161 -23.70 -15.82 -0.52
C ILE A 161 -24.47 -16.41 -1.70
N VAL A 162 -24.28 -15.80 -2.88
CA VAL A 162 -24.87 -16.28 -4.14
C VAL A 162 -23.76 -16.59 -5.15
N LEU A 163 -23.16 -17.78 -5.03
CA LEU A 163 -22.22 -18.31 -6.03
C LEU A 163 -22.95 -18.85 -7.26
N VAL A 164 -24.10 -19.51 -7.05
CA VAL A 164 -24.98 -20.01 -8.10
C VAL A 164 -26.36 -19.37 -7.91
N PRO A 165 -26.96 -18.71 -8.93
CA PRO A 165 -28.17 -17.89 -8.77
C PRO A 165 -29.36 -18.61 -8.08
N LYS A 166 -29.50 -19.92 -8.29
CA LYS A 166 -30.63 -20.72 -7.76
C LYS A 166 -30.34 -21.39 -6.42
N GLU A 167 -29.15 -21.20 -5.87
CA GLU A 167 -28.73 -21.88 -4.64
C GLU A 167 -28.00 -20.94 -3.66
N PRO A 168 -28.67 -19.90 -3.13
CA PRO A 168 -28.08 -19.05 -2.10
C PRO A 168 -27.73 -19.84 -0.84
N ILE A 169 -26.76 -19.33 -0.09
CA ILE A 169 -26.36 -19.86 1.21
C ILE A 169 -26.19 -18.70 2.18
N ASP A 170 -26.93 -18.76 3.28
CA ASP A 170 -26.81 -17.81 4.37
C ASP A 170 -25.87 -18.37 5.44
N ILE A 171 -24.88 -17.59 5.82
CA ILE A 171 -23.82 -18.01 6.74
C ILE A 171 -23.64 -16.97 7.82
N ILE A 172 -23.59 -17.43 9.07
CA ILE A 172 -23.14 -16.60 10.20
C ILE A 172 -21.61 -16.64 10.22
N ALA A 173 -21.00 -15.46 10.24
CA ALA A 173 -19.56 -15.31 10.23
C ALA A 173 -19.08 -14.40 11.37
N ASP A 174 -17.89 -14.68 11.90
CA ASP A 174 -17.19 -13.77 12.80
C ASP A 174 -16.27 -12.84 12.00
N VAL A 175 -16.26 -11.57 12.39
CA VAL A 175 -15.29 -10.60 11.88
C VAL A 175 -13.92 -10.86 12.53
N VAL A 176 -12.96 -11.34 11.73
CA VAL A 176 -11.59 -11.62 12.19
C VAL A 176 -10.77 -10.33 12.24
N SER A 177 -10.84 -9.52 11.19
CA SER A 177 -10.18 -8.21 11.14
C SER A 177 -10.93 -7.26 10.20
N CYS A 178 -10.75 -5.96 10.43
CA CYS A 178 -11.26 -4.87 9.60
C CYS A 178 -10.18 -3.78 9.53
N ASP A 179 -9.30 -3.92 8.55
CA ASP A 179 -8.07 -3.12 8.43
C ASP A 179 -8.31 -1.91 7.53
N ASN A 180 -7.76 -0.75 7.87
CA ASN A 180 -7.90 0.46 7.05
C ASN A 180 -7.04 0.36 5.78
N MET A 181 -7.60 0.73 4.64
CA MET A 181 -6.95 0.81 3.34
C MET A 181 -7.06 2.27 2.84
N PRO A 182 -6.15 3.16 3.25
CA PRO A 182 -6.25 4.59 2.97
C PRO A 182 -6.27 4.91 1.46
N ASP A 183 -5.62 4.08 0.65
CA ASP A 183 -5.53 4.27 -0.81
C ASP A 183 -6.70 3.64 -1.60
N SER A 184 -7.72 3.10 -0.91
CA SER A 184 -8.88 2.46 -1.56
C SER A 184 -10.17 3.26 -1.33
N MET A 185 -10.99 3.40 -2.39
CA MET A 185 -12.36 3.93 -2.28
C MET A 185 -13.21 3.10 -1.31
N LEU A 186 -12.96 1.78 -1.26
CA LEU A 186 -13.56 0.84 -0.32
C LEU A 186 -12.61 0.73 0.89
N ARG A 187 -12.65 1.76 1.74
CA ARG A 187 -11.69 2.11 2.79
C ARG A 187 -11.28 1.00 3.77
N TYR A 188 -12.02 -0.10 3.85
CA TYR A 188 -11.75 -1.16 4.83
C TYR A 188 -11.62 -2.54 4.19
N ASP A 189 -10.60 -3.30 4.58
CA ASP A 189 -10.40 -4.71 4.25
C ASP A 189 -10.99 -5.58 5.36
N LEU A 190 -12.11 -6.24 5.06
CA LEU A 190 -12.86 -7.07 5.99
C LEU A 190 -12.50 -8.54 5.81
N ARG A 191 -12.13 -9.22 6.91
CA ARG A 191 -11.87 -10.66 6.93
C ARG A 191 -12.91 -11.36 7.78
N LEU A 192 -13.59 -12.33 7.19
CA LEU A 192 -14.67 -13.08 7.83
C LEU A 192 -14.29 -14.55 7.97
N ARG A 193 -14.65 -15.15 9.11
CA ARG A 193 -14.55 -16.59 9.37
C ARG A 193 -15.94 -17.17 9.48
N PHE A 194 -16.23 -18.23 8.73
CA PHE A 194 -17.53 -18.88 8.79
C PHE A 194 -17.61 -19.74 10.05
N ASN A 195 -18.69 -19.57 10.81
CA ASN A 195 -18.91 -20.28 12.06
C ASN A 195 -20.01 -21.32 11.92
N ASN A 196 -19.81 -22.48 12.55
CA ASN A 196 -20.83 -23.52 12.74
C ASN A 196 -21.54 -23.94 11.44
N LEU A 197 -20.83 -23.98 10.31
CA LEU A 197 -21.38 -24.55 9.09
C LEU A 197 -21.73 -26.02 9.32
N SER A 198 -22.98 -26.39 9.08
CA SER A 198 -23.36 -27.80 9.05
C SER A 198 -22.54 -28.53 7.98
N LYS A 199 -22.27 -29.82 8.16
CA LYS A 199 -21.57 -30.65 7.15
C LYS A 199 -22.23 -30.54 5.77
N SER A 200 -23.56 -30.44 5.74
CA SER A 200 -24.34 -30.24 4.52
C SER A 200 -24.03 -28.89 3.86
N GLN A 201 -24.11 -27.78 4.62
CA GLN A 201 -23.79 -26.43 4.11
C GLN A 201 -22.34 -26.33 3.65
N GLN A 202 -21.39 -26.87 4.42
CA GLN A 202 -19.97 -26.86 4.08
C GLN A 202 -19.71 -27.64 2.78
N THR A 203 -20.30 -28.83 2.64
CA THR A 203 -20.18 -29.65 1.41
C THR A 203 -20.80 -28.93 0.22
N LYS A 204 -21.98 -28.30 0.40
CA LYS A 204 -22.64 -27.49 -0.62
C LYS A 204 -21.75 -26.33 -1.07
N LEU A 205 -21.17 -25.60 -0.13
CA LEU A 205 -20.28 -24.47 -0.41
C LEU A 205 -19.00 -24.91 -1.13
N ILE A 206 -18.34 -25.99 -0.68
CA ILE A 206 -17.17 -26.57 -1.36
C ILE A 206 -17.51 -26.93 -2.80
N ARG A 207 -18.65 -27.61 -3.02
CA ARG A 207 -19.12 -27.99 -4.35
C ARG A 207 -19.33 -26.77 -5.25
N GLN A 208 -19.99 -25.74 -4.73
CA GLN A 208 -20.22 -24.49 -5.49
C GLN A 208 -18.91 -23.78 -5.83
N ILE A 209 -17.99 -23.65 -4.87
CA ILE A 209 -16.67 -23.03 -5.07
C ILE A 209 -15.88 -23.76 -6.16
N ASN A 210 -15.80 -25.10 -6.07
CA ASN A 210 -15.09 -25.92 -7.05
C ASN A 210 -15.77 -25.88 -8.42
N GLY A 211 -17.11 -25.81 -8.47
CA GLY A 211 -17.88 -25.65 -9.69
C GLY A 211 -17.53 -24.36 -10.44
N VAL A 212 -17.55 -23.22 -9.73
CA VAL A 212 -17.17 -21.92 -10.29
C VAL A 212 -15.70 -21.92 -10.73
N GLN A 213 -14.81 -22.53 -9.94
CA GLN A 213 -13.40 -22.67 -10.33
C GLN A 213 -13.23 -23.48 -11.62
N ALA A 214 -13.91 -24.63 -11.74
CA ALA A 214 -13.85 -25.46 -12.93
C ALA A 214 -14.40 -24.72 -14.16
N GLU A 215 -15.45 -23.92 -13.98
CA GLU A 215 -15.97 -23.05 -15.03
C GLU A 215 -14.93 -22.02 -15.46
N TYR A 216 -14.28 -21.31 -14.51
CA TYR A 216 -13.19 -20.39 -14.83
C TYR A 216 -12.02 -21.06 -15.55
N LEU A 217 -11.63 -22.28 -15.17
CA LEU A 217 -10.56 -23.00 -15.82
C LEU A 217 -10.93 -23.43 -17.25
N LYS A 218 -12.17 -23.89 -17.48
CA LYS A 218 -12.68 -24.18 -18.83
C LYS A 218 -12.69 -22.93 -19.71
N LYS A 219 -13.10 -21.81 -19.12
CA LYS A 219 -13.12 -20.49 -19.74
C LYS A 219 -11.70 -20.05 -20.13
N LEU A 220 -10.73 -20.12 -19.22
CA LEU A 220 -9.31 -19.79 -19.49
C LEU A 220 -8.64 -20.73 -20.50
N ALA A 221 -9.09 -21.98 -20.61
CA ALA A 221 -8.51 -22.95 -21.55
C ALA A 221 -8.96 -22.74 -23.02
N ASN A 222 -10.07 -22.04 -23.26
CA ASN A 222 -10.54 -21.74 -24.61
C ASN A 222 -9.84 -20.48 -25.15
N LYS A 223 -9.11 -20.61 -26.27
CA LYS A 223 -8.46 -19.48 -26.98
C LYS A 223 -9.44 -18.38 -27.42
N ASP A 224 -10.69 -18.75 -27.70
CA ASP A 224 -11.75 -17.78 -28.04
C ASP A 224 -12.21 -16.94 -26.83
N TYR A 225 -11.84 -17.33 -25.61
CA TYR A 225 -12.33 -16.68 -24.40
C TYR A 225 -11.71 -15.31 -24.13
N GLU A 226 -10.56 -14.97 -24.72
CA GLU A 226 -10.05 -13.59 -24.70
C GLU A 226 -11.03 -12.62 -25.38
N SER A 227 -11.72 -13.05 -26.44
CA SER A 227 -12.77 -12.27 -27.10
C SER A 227 -14.07 -12.16 -26.29
N HIS A 228 -14.32 -13.10 -25.37
CA HIS A 228 -15.52 -13.10 -24.50
C HIS A 228 -15.26 -12.50 -23.11
N MET A 229 -14.00 -12.35 -22.69
CA MET A 229 -13.64 -11.68 -21.43
C MET A 229 -13.99 -10.18 -21.43
N GLU A 230 -14.04 -9.54 -22.61
CA GLU A 230 -14.57 -8.17 -22.74
C GLU A 230 -16.03 -8.04 -22.26
N HIS A 231 -16.80 -9.13 -22.29
CA HIS A 231 -18.23 -9.12 -21.92
C HIS A 231 -18.54 -9.54 -20.47
N ILE A 232 -17.55 -10.02 -19.70
CA ILE A 232 -17.77 -10.57 -18.33
C ILE A 232 -17.14 -9.72 -17.23
N LEU A 233 -16.23 -8.81 -17.58
CA LEU A 233 -16.00 -7.63 -16.74
C LEU A 233 -17.35 -6.91 -16.58
N PRO A 234 -17.67 -6.34 -15.40
CA PRO A 234 -18.92 -5.60 -15.24
C PRO A 234 -19.01 -4.63 -16.41
N ASN A 235 -20.16 -4.61 -17.12
CA ASN A 235 -20.47 -3.65 -18.16
C ASN A 235 -20.44 -2.25 -17.51
N LEU A 236 -19.25 -1.69 -17.29
CA LEU A 236 -19.04 -0.29 -17.47
C LEU A 236 -19.56 -0.07 -18.88
N SER A 237 -20.73 0.55 -19.02
CA SER A 237 -21.27 0.94 -20.33
C SER A 237 -20.11 1.44 -21.18
N GLU A 238 -20.06 1.16 -22.49
CA GLU A 238 -18.93 1.62 -23.33
C GLU A 238 -18.57 3.09 -23.04
N GLU A 239 -19.59 3.91 -22.78
CA GLU A 239 -19.49 5.27 -22.28
C GLU A 239 -18.63 5.43 -21.00
N LYS A 240 -18.83 4.60 -19.96
CA LYS A 240 -18.01 4.60 -18.75
C LYS A 240 -16.57 4.12 -18.99
N LEU A 241 -16.34 3.14 -19.87
CA LEU A 241 -14.99 2.66 -20.19
C LEU A 241 -14.20 3.72 -20.99
N VAL A 242 -14.85 4.31 -22.00
CA VAL A 242 -14.33 5.44 -22.77
C VAL A 242 -14.05 6.61 -21.85
N ARG A 243 -14.96 6.92 -20.92
CA ARG A 243 -14.77 7.98 -19.92
C ARG A 243 -13.63 7.67 -18.96
N TYR A 244 -13.47 6.43 -18.50
CA TYR A 244 -12.35 6.03 -17.65
C TYR A 244 -11.01 6.18 -18.37
N ASN A 245 -10.91 5.66 -19.60
CA ASN A 245 -9.71 5.80 -20.42
C ASN A 245 -9.39 7.26 -20.73
N ALA A 246 -10.41 8.10 -20.97
CA ALA A 246 -10.25 9.54 -21.12
C ALA A 246 -9.75 10.20 -19.84
N ASP A 247 -10.27 9.83 -18.68
CA ASP A 247 -9.86 10.36 -17.37
C ASP A 247 -8.44 9.90 -16.99
N VAL A 248 -8.01 8.70 -17.36
CA VAL A 248 -6.61 8.22 -17.21
C VAL A 248 -5.67 9.00 -18.12
N LYS A 249 -5.98 9.12 -19.41
CA LYS A 249 -5.17 9.92 -20.36
C LYS A 249 -5.06 11.37 -19.92
N PHE A 250 -6.16 11.93 -19.41
CA PHE A 250 -6.17 13.27 -18.83
C PHE A 250 -5.31 13.37 -17.57
N SER A 251 -5.41 12.41 -16.65
CA SER A 251 -4.58 12.37 -15.43
C SER A 251 -3.09 12.30 -15.76
N ILE A 252 -2.70 11.56 -16.80
CA ILE A 252 -1.31 11.51 -17.29
C ILE A 252 -0.89 12.90 -17.79
N ARG A 253 -1.72 13.56 -18.60
CA ARG A 253 -1.45 14.92 -19.10
C ARG A 253 -1.35 15.95 -17.97
N LEU A 254 -2.22 15.87 -16.98
CA LEU A 254 -2.19 16.71 -15.79
C LEU A 254 -0.91 16.44 -14.97
N GLY A 255 -0.44 15.19 -14.94
CA GLY A 255 0.84 14.79 -14.36
C GLY A 255 2.03 15.55 -14.95
N TYR A 256 2.07 15.81 -16.26
CA TYR A 256 3.12 16.63 -16.87
C TYR A 256 3.08 18.08 -16.37
N LEU A 257 1.90 18.68 -16.24
CA LEU A 257 1.76 20.02 -15.66
C LEU A 257 2.22 20.07 -14.19
N MET A 258 1.94 19.02 -13.42
CA MET A 258 2.43 18.90 -12.03
C MET A 258 3.96 18.81 -11.98
N ALA A 259 4.58 18.01 -12.85
CA ALA A 259 6.02 17.89 -12.94
C ALA A 259 6.70 19.23 -13.29
N ILE A 260 6.13 19.97 -14.24
CA ILE A 260 6.60 21.32 -14.60
C ILE A 260 6.55 22.26 -13.39
N ASN A 261 5.44 22.27 -12.63
CA ASN A 261 5.33 23.10 -11.42
C ASN A 261 6.41 22.78 -10.37
N TRP A 262 6.72 21.50 -10.15
CA TRP A 262 7.80 21.10 -9.24
C TRP A 262 9.16 21.58 -9.72
N ILE A 263 9.45 21.48 -11.02
CA ILE A 263 10.69 21.98 -11.62
C ILE A 263 10.80 23.50 -11.42
N LEU A 264 9.71 24.25 -11.63
CA LEU A 264 9.70 25.69 -11.40
C LEU A 264 9.94 26.05 -9.92
N CYS A 265 9.34 25.31 -8.98
CA CYS A 265 9.62 25.49 -7.54
C CYS A 265 11.10 25.27 -7.21
N PHE A 266 11.72 24.25 -7.82
CA PHE A 266 13.15 23.99 -7.66
C PHE A 266 14.02 25.10 -8.24
N VAL A 267 13.66 25.64 -9.42
CA VAL A 267 14.34 26.79 -10.02
C VAL A 267 14.24 28.03 -9.15
N ILE A 268 13.05 28.32 -8.58
CA ILE A 268 12.85 29.44 -7.64
C ILE A 268 13.79 29.31 -6.44
N PHE A 269 13.87 28.11 -5.85
CA PHE A 269 14.77 27.84 -4.74
C PHE A 269 16.23 28.11 -5.09
N ILE A 270 16.70 27.61 -6.23
CA ILE A 270 18.06 27.85 -6.72
C ILE A 270 18.33 29.34 -6.91
N LEU A 271 17.41 30.08 -7.52
CA LEU A 271 17.57 31.53 -7.75
C LEU A 271 17.71 32.30 -6.43
N ILE A 272 16.94 31.93 -5.40
CA ILE A 272 17.04 32.54 -4.06
C ILE A 272 18.40 32.21 -3.42
N VAL A 273 18.92 30.99 -3.61
CA VAL A 273 20.25 30.60 -3.11
C VAL A 273 21.35 31.39 -3.83
N ILE A 274 21.26 31.54 -5.15
CA ILE A 274 22.21 32.34 -5.95
C ILE A 274 22.14 33.82 -5.58
N ALA A 275 20.96 34.32 -5.21
CA ALA A 275 20.79 35.72 -4.80
C ALA A 275 21.51 36.07 -3.50
N ARG A 276 21.92 35.07 -2.70
CA ARG A 276 22.56 35.29 -1.40
C ARG A 276 23.81 36.15 -1.54
N PRO A 277 24.07 37.05 -0.58
CA PRO A 277 25.31 37.80 -0.55
C PRO A 277 26.48 36.81 -0.44
N VAL A 278 27.45 36.95 -1.34
CA VAL A 278 28.69 36.15 -1.27
C VAL A 278 29.50 36.72 -0.12
N ASN A 279 29.75 35.88 0.90
CA ASN A 279 30.69 36.24 1.97
C ASN A 279 32.04 36.54 1.32
N GLU A 280 32.62 37.67 1.73
CA GLU A 280 33.87 38.28 1.24
C GLU A 280 34.85 37.28 0.60
N TYR A 281 35.38 37.64 -0.57
CA TYR A 281 36.55 36.94 -1.11
C TYR A 281 37.63 36.87 -0.01
N PRO A 282 38.29 35.72 0.22
CA PRO A 282 39.30 35.58 1.26
C PRO A 282 40.38 36.69 1.24
N VAL A 283 40.63 37.24 0.05
CA VAL A 283 41.55 38.36 -0.19
C VAL A 283 41.02 39.69 0.34
N ALA A 284 39.73 39.98 0.25
CA ALA A 284 39.13 41.22 0.80
C ALA A 284 39.24 41.26 2.33
N ARG A 285 39.12 40.10 2.98
CA ARG A 285 39.37 39.92 4.42
C ARG A 285 40.83 40.23 4.81
N PHE A 286 41.78 39.94 3.92
CA PHE A 286 43.21 40.23 4.14
C PHE A 286 43.52 41.73 4.10
N PHE A 287 42.80 42.49 3.26
CA PHE A 287 43.02 43.94 3.10
C PHE A 287 42.08 44.81 3.94
N ASN A 288 41.24 44.21 4.80
CA ASN A 288 40.26 44.94 5.61
C ASN A 288 39.31 45.83 4.78
N ILE A 289 39.06 45.43 3.52
CA ILE A 289 38.17 46.15 2.61
C ILE A 289 36.77 45.55 2.78
N TYR A 290 35.97 46.18 3.63
CA TYR A 290 34.57 45.82 3.83
C TYR A 290 33.72 46.28 2.65
N THR A 291 33.64 45.46 1.59
CA THR A 291 32.59 45.62 0.59
C THR A 291 31.33 44.93 1.09
N ARG A 292 30.32 45.72 1.47
CA ARG A 292 29.00 45.18 1.82
C ARG A 292 28.39 44.53 0.57
N THR A 293 28.50 43.22 0.44
CA THR A 293 27.82 42.49 -0.64
C THR A 293 26.33 42.42 -0.30
N GLY A 294 25.52 43.17 -1.03
CA GLY A 294 24.07 43.06 -0.97
C GLY A 294 23.56 41.81 -1.69
N TRP A 295 22.28 41.49 -1.51
CA TRP A 295 21.62 40.46 -2.31
C TRP A 295 21.59 40.86 -3.79
N SER A 296 21.71 39.89 -4.70
CA SER A 296 21.65 40.17 -6.15
C SER A 296 20.23 40.57 -6.59
N PRO A 297 19.98 41.83 -6.99
CA PRO A 297 18.63 42.27 -7.37
C PRO A 297 18.12 41.56 -8.62
N GLN A 298 19.02 41.21 -9.54
CA GLN A 298 18.69 40.51 -10.78
C GLN A 298 18.15 39.10 -10.49
N ALA A 299 18.83 38.33 -9.64
CA ALA A 299 18.39 36.98 -9.27
C ALA A 299 17.05 37.00 -8.52
N LEU A 300 16.84 37.97 -7.63
CA LEU A 300 15.57 38.15 -6.93
C LEU A 300 14.42 38.51 -7.89
N ASN A 301 14.64 39.42 -8.84
CA ASN A 301 13.63 39.80 -9.83
C ASN A 301 13.24 38.61 -10.73
N VAL A 302 14.21 37.80 -11.16
CA VAL A 302 13.94 36.58 -11.92
C VAL A 302 13.16 35.57 -11.06
N ALA A 303 13.54 35.39 -9.78
CA ALA A 303 12.83 34.50 -8.86
C ALA A 303 11.36 34.92 -8.66
N ILE A 304 11.09 36.22 -8.53
CA ILE A 304 9.73 36.77 -8.44
C ILE A 304 8.95 36.47 -9.74
N GLY A 305 9.54 36.72 -10.91
CA GLY A 305 8.91 36.44 -12.19
C GLY A 305 8.53 34.96 -12.38
N VAL A 306 9.45 34.05 -12.06
CA VAL A 306 9.20 32.60 -12.11
C VAL A 306 8.13 32.18 -11.09
N SER A 307 8.11 32.79 -9.90
CA SER A 307 7.10 32.54 -8.87
C SER A 307 5.70 32.95 -9.33
N VAL A 308 5.55 34.12 -9.95
CA VAL A 308 4.26 34.56 -10.53
C VAL A 308 3.78 33.57 -11.59
N GLY A 309 4.67 33.15 -12.50
CA GLY A 309 4.34 32.13 -13.51
C GLY A 309 3.89 30.80 -12.89
N THR A 310 4.54 30.36 -11.82
CA THR A 310 4.19 29.12 -11.08
C THR A 310 2.83 29.23 -10.40
N ILE A 311 2.48 30.39 -9.84
CA ILE A 311 1.15 30.65 -9.26
C ILE A 311 0.07 30.57 -10.34
N ILE A 312 0.28 31.23 -11.49
CA ILE A 312 -0.66 31.19 -12.61
C ILE A 312 -0.87 29.75 -13.10
N LEU A 313 0.22 28.99 -13.28
CA LEU A 313 0.15 27.60 -13.72
C LEU A 313 -0.56 26.70 -12.70
N SER A 314 -0.36 26.96 -11.40
CA SER A 314 -1.02 26.24 -10.31
C SER A 314 -2.51 26.53 -10.25
N ILE A 315 -2.93 27.79 -10.40
CA ILE A 315 -4.35 28.17 -10.50
C ILE A 315 -4.99 27.50 -11.71
N LEU A 316 -4.35 27.58 -12.88
CA LEU A 316 -4.85 26.95 -14.11
C LEU A 316 -5.00 25.44 -13.93
N GLY A 317 -3.99 24.77 -13.34
CA GLY A 317 -4.02 23.35 -13.03
C GLY A 317 -5.18 22.98 -12.10
N LEU A 318 -5.42 23.76 -11.04
CA LEU A 318 -6.54 23.56 -10.12
C LEU A 318 -7.89 23.76 -10.80
N THR A 319 -8.03 24.79 -11.65
CA THR A 319 -9.26 25.05 -12.41
C THR A 319 -9.56 23.89 -13.35
N ILE A 320 -8.54 23.42 -14.09
CA ILE A 320 -8.66 22.27 -15.01
C ILE A 320 -9.05 20.99 -14.26
N ASP A 321 -8.41 20.72 -13.11
CA ASP A 321 -8.69 19.57 -12.25
C ASP A 321 -10.14 19.63 -11.72
N ARG A 322 -10.57 20.79 -11.21
CA ARG A 322 -11.94 21.03 -10.72
C ARG A 322 -13.00 20.88 -11.80
N LEU A 323 -12.78 21.46 -12.98
CA LEU A 323 -13.74 21.40 -14.09
C LEU A 323 -13.91 19.97 -14.59
N ARG A 324 -12.83 19.20 -14.66
CA ARG A 324 -12.89 17.81 -15.16
C ARG A 324 -13.49 16.86 -14.15
N PHE A 325 -13.10 16.96 -12.87
CA PHE A 325 -13.52 15.99 -11.87
C PHE A 325 -14.77 16.42 -11.08
N ALA A 326 -15.16 17.70 -11.07
CA ALA A 326 -16.45 18.21 -10.56
C ALA A 326 -16.94 17.55 -9.25
N GLY A 327 -16.03 17.32 -8.29
CA GLY A 327 -16.33 16.69 -6.99
C GLY A 327 -16.21 15.17 -6.94
N ARG A 328 -15.95 14.49 -8.07
CA ARG A 328 -15.70 13.03 -8.16
C ARG A 328 -14.36 12.61 -7.57
N LYS A 329 -13.39 13.52 -7.49
CA LYS A 329 -12.07 13.31 -6.89
C LYS A 329 -11.72 14.46 -5.95
N PRO A 330 -10.94 14.20 -4.89
CA PRO A 330 -10.34 15.28 -4.11
C PRO A 330 -9.45 16.13 -5.02
N VAL A 331 -9.38 17.42 -4.71
CA VAL A 331 -8.54 18.38 -5.43
C VAL A 331 -7.08 17.94 -5.34
N ASN A 332 -6.36 18.01 -6.45
CA ASN A 332 -4.95 17.67 -6.46
C ASN A 332 -4.14 18.69 -5.63
N MET A 333 -3.69 18.24 -4.45
CA MET A 333 -2.96 19.08 -3.48
C MET A 333 -1.62 19.60 -4.01
N THR A 334 -1.07 18.99 -5.05
CA THR A 334 0.23 19.39 -5.60
C THR A 334 0.23 20.84 -6.09
N PHE A 335 -0.84 21.24 -6.80
CA PHE A 335 -0.96 22.61 -7.29
C PHE A 335 -1.15 23.62 -6.14
N VAL A 336 -1.85 23.22 -5.08
CA VAL A 336 -2.00 24.05 -3.86
C VAL A 336 -0.63 24.27 -3.23
N VAL A 337 0.13 23.19 -3.00
CA VAL A 337 1.46 23.25 -2.39
C VAL A 337 2.43 24.09 -3.23
N CYS A 338 2.50 23.87 -4.54
CA CYS A 338 3.38 24.64 -5.42
C CYS A 338 3.00 26.13 -5.46
N GLY A 339 1.70 26.44 -5.54
CA GLY A 339 1.20 27.81 -5.50
C GLY A 339 1.52 28.52 -4.17
N SER A 340 1.33 27.84 -3.04
CA SER A 340 1.67 28.37 -1.71
C SER A 340 3.18 28.59 -1.54
N PHE A 341 4.01 27.66 -2.03
CA PHE A 341 5.46 27.80 -2.02
C PHE A 341 5.91 29.02 -2.84
N ALA A 342 5.37 29.21 -4.04
CA ALA A 342 5.70 30.35 -4.89
C ALA A 342 5.24 31.69 -4.26
N LEU A 343 4.08 31.72 -3.59
CA LEU A 343 3.62 32.91 -2.87
C LEU A 343 4.57 33.27 -1.71
N LEU A 344 5.02 32.28 -0.95
CA LEU A 344 6.00 32.46 0.12
C LEU A 344 7.35 32.96 -0.43
N ALA A 345 7.79 32.41 -1.57
CA ALA A 345 9.01 32.83 -2.23
C ALA A 345 8.96 34.30 -2.67
N ILE A 346 7.82 34.79 -3.18
CA ILE A 346 7.63 36.22 -3.51
C ILE A 346 7.77 37.07 -2.25
N LEU A 347 7.11 36.69 -1.15
CA LEU A 347 7.18 37.44 0.10
C LEU A 347 8.64 37.56 0.58
N ILE A 348 9.38 36.44 0.58
CA ILE A 348 10.81 36.42 0.93
C ILE A 348 11.59 37.34 0.00
N CYS A 349 11.46 37.20 -1.33
CA CYS A 349 12.20 38.02 -2.28
C CYS A 349 11.92 39.52 -2.11
N VAL A 350 10.67 39.92 -1.87
CA VAL A 350 10.29 41.32 -1.65
C VAL A 350 10.91 41.85 -0.35
N THR A 351 10.87 41.07 0.75
CA THR A 351 11.52 41.49 2.00
C THR A 351 13.03 41.65 1.82
N LEU A 352 13.69 40.73 1.13
CA LEU A 352 15.12 40.82 0.82
C LEU A 352 15.42 42.03 -0.09
N TYR A 353 14.58 42.29 -1.09
CA TYR A 353 14.72 43.44 -1.97
C TYR A 353 14.64 44.76 -1.21
N ALA A 354 13.72 44.87 -0.24
CA ALA A 354 13.61 46.05 0.62
C ALA A 354 14.87 46.27 1.47
N THR A 355 15.56 45.20 1.89
CA THR A 355 16.85 45.34 2.58
C THR A 355 17.96 45.86 1.68
N VAL A 356 17.89 45.59 0.37
CA VAL A 356 18.86 46.13 -0.60
C VAL A 356 18.64 47.62 -0.83
N LEU A 357 17.40 48.10 -0.83
CA LEU A 357 17.08 49.52 -1.06
C LEU A 357 17.34 50.42 0.15
N ASN A 358 17.30 49.86 1.36
CA ASN A 358 17.52 50.60 2.62
C ASN A 358 18.99 50.62 3.06
N VAL A 359 19.90 50.12 2.22
CA VAL A 359 21.35 50.02 2.41
C VAL A 359 22.04 50.86 1.36
#